data_AF-A0A178AI91-F1
#
_entry.id   AF-A0A178AI91-F1
#
_cell.length_a   1.000
_cell.length_b   1.000
_cell.length_c   1.000
_cell.angle_alpha   90.00
_cell.angle_beta   90.00
_cell.angle_gamma   90.00
#
_symmetry.space_group_name_H-M   'P 1'
#
loop_
_entity.id
_entity.type
_entity.pdbx_description
1 polymer ?
#
loop_
_entity_poly.entity_id
_entity_poly.type
_entity_poly.pdbx_seq_one_letter_code
_entity_poly.pdbx_strand_id
1 'polypeptide(L)'
;MPYLDTRLRHLRSAARQYGGESENRYLTVSIQPPPKHKLVDPVIRQIKLIIRELNREHMEFANMPVRVYPTTRAASFWPISPWYPTYDAKLYTFVDDFTEFPPSAIVFVHSITNTLTSESLYIKIGEGWWELKNWLLTIKYDRDYTDDRKFRPQRKWWKLNGKTFNLLGLPAELRTIIYEHVLGPFLFPACIKTDTSPTVHWGHGIKISGHCDHLYHRNAPVPNVALLQVSKQVYHEASKAGWEGTRRCFLSHRDLEAVLRPGITAPPSKWLNKIILDFSMQECFMFLGVLKYPTFTLIQLDRTVTSSPRSHSWLTCRYGFRAPTMATITRVVIEWIMTFAWPFIMSIQKVIIGRAVKKDSKIKWNGLLALLPIDRVTVMNHGAALNSIFNTPPSQLSTDIDSRPPFCSCRTSCSVRHLNRYMGPDHGGIVKDWDDFDYEDD
;
A
#
# COMPACT_ATOMS: atom_id res chain seq x y z
N MET A 1 3.95 6.32 36.21
CA MET A 1 4.36 6.46 34.79
C MET A 1 3.20 6.02 33.91
N PRO A 2 2.65 6.86 33.03
CA PRO A 2 1.44 6.53 32.25
C PRO A 2 1.65 5.38 31.25
N TYR A 3 2.80 5.32 30.58
CA TYR A 3 3.03 4.38 29.46
C TYR A 3 3.18 2.91 29.86
N LEU A 4 3.88 2.64 30.97
CA LEU A 4 4.03 1.28 31.53
C LEU A 4 2.67 0.73 31.99
N ASP A 5 1.85 1.60 32.56
CA ASP A 5 0.50 1.26 33.00
C ASP A 5 -0.42 0.98 31.80
N THR A 6 -0.24 1.69 30.68
CA THR A 6 -0.92 1.40 29.41
C THR A 6 -0.50 0.06 28.81
N ARG A 7 0.80 -0.29 28.82
CA ARG A 7 1.29 -1.59 28.30
C ARG A 7 0.85 -2.75 29.17
N LEU A 8 0.89 -2.61 30.50
CA LEU A 8 0.35 -3.61 31.43
C LEU A 8 -1.16 -3.78 31.26
N ARG A 9 -1.92 -2.68 31.06
CA ARG A 9 -3.34 -2.76 30.74
C ARG A 9 -3.61 -3.45 29.41
N HIS A 10 -2.82 -3.15 28.37
CA HIS A 10 -2.96 -3.81 27.07
C HIS A 10 -2.66 -5.31 27.15
N LEU A 11 -1.56 -5.71 27.80
CA LEU A 11 -1.21 -7.13 27.98
C LEU A 11 -2.25 -7.88 28.82
N ARG A 12 -2.76 -7.27 29.91
CA ARG A 12 -3.86 -7.84 30.70
C ARG A 12 -5.16 -7.92 29.90
N SER A 13 -5.46 -6.91 29.07
CA SER A 13 -6.64 -6.90 28.21
C SER A 13 -6.55 -8.01 27.16
N ALA A 14 -5.40 -8.15 26.49
CA ALA A 14 -5.18 -9.20 25.50
C ALA A 14 -5.24 -10.60 26.15
N ALA A 15 -4.62 -10.78 27.33
CA ALA A 15 -4.68 -12.04 28.06
C ALA A 15 -6.12 -12.45 28.41
N ARG A 16 -6.96 -11.48 28.83
CA ARG A 16 -8.40 -11.69 29.09
C ARG A 16 -9.18 -12.01 27.81
N GLN A 17 -8.84 -11.36 26.70
CA GLN A 17 -9.57 -11.51 25.44
C GLN A 17 -9.28 -12.84 24.75
N TYR A 18 -8.07 -13.39 24.93
CA TYR A 18 -7.61 -14.60 24.24
C TYR A 18 -7.43 -15.83 25.16
N GLY A 19 -7.96 -15.80 26.40
CA GLY A 19 -8.02 -16.97 27.28
C GLY A 19 -6.68 -17.45 27.86
N GLY A 20 -5.66 -16.59 27.89
CA GLY A 20 -4.27 -16.94 28.25
C GLY A 20 -3.83 -16.60 29.67
N GLU A 21 -4.72 -16.61 30.66
CA GLU A 21 -4.32 -16.33 32.07
C GLU A 21 -3.37 -17.38 32.64
N SER A 22 -3.39 -18.62 32.14
CA SER A 22 -2.46 -19.68 32.57
C SER A 22 -1.06 -19.58 31.95
N GLU A 23 -0.91 -18.90 30.81
CA GLU A 23 0.39 -18.74 30.13
C GLU A 23 1.14 -17.45 30.52
N ASN A 24 0.47 -16.45 31.09
CA ASN A 24 1.10 -15.21 31.56
C ASN A 24 1.75 -15.31 32.95
N ARG A 25 2.25 -16.50 33.32
CA ARG A 25 3.16 -16.68 34.47
C ARG A 25 4.58 -16.22 34.20
N TYR A 26 4.90 -15.79 32.96
CA TYR A 26 6.16 -15.12 32.69
C TYR A 26 6.21 -13.82 33.47
N LEU A 27 6.88 -13.91 34.62
CA LEU A 27 7.37 -12.82 35.44
C LEU A 27 8.00 -11.79 34.52
N THR A 28 7.22 -10.78 34.10
CA THR A 28 7.80 -9.57 33.53
C THR A 28 8.58 -8.98 34.70
N VAL A 29 9.88 -9.27 34.76
CA VAL A 29 10.79 -8.70 35.76
C VAL A 29 10.76 -7.21 35.49
N SER A 30 9.88 -6.52 36.21
CA SER A 30 9.75 -5.08 36.14
C SER A 30 11.00 -4.53 36.81
N ILE A 31 12.03 -4.27 36.00
CA ILE A 31 13.21 -3.55 36.45
C ILE A 31 12.71 -2.17 36.86
N GLN A 32 12.58 -1.97 38.17
CA GLN A 32 12.21 -0.65 38.69
C GLN A 32 13.27 0.33 38.21
N PRO A 33 12.86 1.50 37.69
CA PRO A 33 13.83 2.50 37.27
C PRO A 33 14.71 2.84 38.48
N PRO A 34 16.04 2.93 38.30
CA PRO A 34 16.92 3.24 39.40
C PRO A 34 16.55 4.61 39.98
N PRO A 35 16.81 4.83 41.29
CA PRO A 35 16.60 6.13 41.93
C PRO A 35 17.21 7.28 41.11
N LYS A 36 16.54 8.44 41.07
CA LYS A 36 16.97 9.59 40.26
C LYS A 36 18.44 9.99 40.46
N HIS A 37 18.96 9.86 41.68
CA HIS A 37 20.37 10.17 41.99
C HIS A 37 21.36 9.25 41.25
N LYS A 38 20.98 8.01 40.90
CA LYS A 38 21.82 7.08 40.13
C LYS A 38 21.85 7.41 38.63
N LEU A 39 20.98 8.30 38.15
CA LEU A 39 20.99 8.76 36.76
C LEU A 39 22.03 9.87 36.51
N VAL A 40 22.73 10.32 37.56
CA VAL A 40 23.79 11.36 37.51
C VAL A 40 25.18 10.75 37.24
N ASP A 41 25.27 9.46 36.92
CA ASP A 41 26.52 8.78 36.57
C ASP A 41 27.08 9.32 35.22
N PRO A 42 28.27 9.94 35.18
CA PRO A 42 28.88 10.47 33.96
C PRO A 42 29.08 9.39 32.89
N VAL A 43 29.37 8.14 33.29
CA VAL A 43 29.56 7.02 32.36
C VAL A 43 28.23 6.67 31.70
N ILE A 44 27.12 6.65 32.44
CA ILE A 44 25.77 6.47 31.85
C ILE A 44 25.47 7.56 30.82
N ARG A 45 25.84 8.81 31.11
CA ARG A 45 25.67 9.91 30.16
C ARG A 45 26.45 9.63 28.88
N GLN A 46 27.69 9.15 28.98
CA GLN A 46 28.52 8.83 27.83
C GLN A 46 27.99 7.63 27.03
N ILE A 47 27.54 6.56 27.69
CA ILE A 47 26.87 5.42 27.04
C ILE A 47 25.63 5.89 26.26
N LYS A 48 24.83 6.80 26.85
CA LYS A 48 23.66 7.38 26.16
C LYS A 48 24.05 8.21 24.94
N LEU A 49 25.22 8.86 24.95
CA LEU A 49 25.72 9.58 23.78
C LEU A 49 26.10 8.60 22.67
N ILE A 50 26.80 7.51 22.98
CA ILE A 50 27.10 6.43 22.02
C ILE A 50 25.81 5.86 21.42
N ILE A 51 24.80 5.54 22.26
CA ILE A 51 23.51 5.04 21.78
C ILE A 51 22.82 6.06 20.85
N ARG A 52 22.90 7.36 21.14
CA ARG A 52 22.35 8.42 20.28
C ARG A 52 23.09 8.54 18.96
N GLU A 53 24.41 8.39 18.97
CA GLU A 53 25.26 8.38 17.79
C GLU A 53 24.92 7.18 16.90
N LEU A 54 24.87 5.97 17.48
CA LEU A 54 24.45 4.76 16.79
C LEU A 54 23.03 4.90 16.20
N ASN A 55 22.10 5.51 16.92
CA ASN A 55 20.76 5.81 16.39
C ASN A 55 20.75 6.73 15.15
N ARG A 56 21.81 7.51 14.92
CA ARG A 56 21.97 8.38 13.74
C ARG A 56 22.70 7.65 12.60
N GLU A 57 23.65 6.79 12.93
CA GLU A 57 24.50 6.12 11.95
C GLU A 57 23.85 4.85 11.40
N HIS A 58 23.14 4.10 12.25
CA HIS A 58 22.64 2.75 11.99
C HIS A 58 21.11 2.68 12.02
N MET A 59 20.49 2.29 10.90
CA MET A 59 19.03 2.25 10.75
C MET A 59 18.40 1.18 11.65
N GLU A 60 19.06 0.04 11.75
CA GLU A 60 18.72 -1.08 12.62
C GLU A 60 18.64 -0.63 14.09
N PHE A 61 19.55 0.24 14.51
CA PHE A 61 19.62 0.74 15.88
C PHE A 61 18.59 1.84 16.17
N ALA A 62 18.25 2.68 15.18
CA ALA A 62 17.36 3.82 15.37
C ALA A 62 16.00 3.48 15.99
N ASN A 63 15.44 2.29 15.69
CA ASN A 63 14.17 1.86 16.27
C ASN A 63 14.29 1.21 17.65
N MET A 64 15.50 1.15 18.19
CA MET A 64 15.78 0.47 19.43
C MET A 64 15.76 1.46 20.58
N PRO A 65 14.80 1.35 21.51
CA PRO A 65 14.80 2.15 22.72
C PRO A 65 15.78 1.52 23.73
N VAL A 66 17.07 1.40 23.36
CA VAL A 66 18.10 0.90 24.27
C VAL A 66 18.23 1.87 25.43
N ARG A 67 17.97 1.37 26.62
CA ARG A 67 18.09 2.07 27.89
C ARG A 67 19.21 1.40 28.67
N VAL A 68 20.04 2.20 29.31
CA VAL A 68 21.13 1.69 30.15
C VAL A 68 20.87 2.04 31.60
N TYR A 69 21.11 1.07 32.48
CA TYR A 69 20.96 1.20 33.92
C TYR A 69 22.19 0.63 34.63
N PRO A 70 22.62 1.21 35.76
CA PRO A 70 23.66 0.60 36.58
C PRO A 70 23.06 -0.62 37.28
N THR A 71 23.69 -1.78 37.10
CA THR A 71 23.21 -3.04 37.68
C THR A 71 23.56 -3.14 39.16
N THR A 72 24.74 -2.65 39.54
CA THR A 72 25.22 -2.69 40.92
C THR A 72 24.87 -1.42 41.69
N ARG A 73 24.94 -1.50 43.02
CA ARG A 73 24.75 -0.35 43.92
C ARG A 73 26.00 0.52 44.07
N ALA A 74 27.10 0.18 43.41
CA ALA A 74 28.35 0.94 43.47
C ALA A 74 28.14 2.38 43.00
N ALA A 75 28.91 3.31 43.58
CA ALA A 75 28.96 4.70 43.16
C ALA A 75 29.40 4.85 41.70
N SER A 76 29.38 6.06 41.15
CA SER A 76 30.09 6.32 39.89
C SER A 76 31.57 6.01 40.11
N PHE A 77 32.18 5.26 39.19
CA PHE A 77 33.63 5.02 39.22
C PHE A 77 34.42 6.11 38.47
N TRP A 78 33.71 7.08 37.86
CA TRP A 78 34.31 8.26 37.24
C TRP A 78 34.09 9.52 38.11
N PRO A 79 35.11 10.38 38.31
CA PRO A 79 36.49 10.25 37.82
C PRO A 79 37.25 9.10 38.48
N ILE A 80 38.26 8.54 37.80
CA ILE A 80 39.11 7.47 38.34
C ILE A 80 39.85 8.01 39.56
N SER A 81 39.72 7.33 40.70
CA SER A 81 40.43 7.71 41.91
C SER A 81 41.91 7.31 41.79
N PRO A 82 42.87 8.24 41.96
CA PRO A 82 44.29 7.90 41.91
C PRO A 82 44.72 6.93 43.02
N TRP A 83 43.93 6.86 44.10
CA TRP A 83 44.18 5.97 45.24
C TRP A 83 43.69 4.54 45.00
N TYR A 84 42.80 4.32 44.03
CA TYR A 84 42.20 3.01 43.77
C TYR A 84 41.98 2.76 42.27
N PRO A 85 43.07 2.55 41.49
CA PRO A 85 43.01 2.31 40.05
C PRO A 85 42.42 0.93 39.67
N THR A 86 41.95 0.15 40.64
CA THR A 86 41.38 -1.19 40.42
C THR A 86 39.85 -1.18 40.35
N TYR A 87 39.17 -0.08 40.69
CA TYR A 87 37.71 0.06 40.61
C TYR A 87 37.22 0.63 39.26
N ASP A 88 38.00 0.45 38.21
CA ASP A 88 37.78 1.12 36.93
C ASP A 88 36.61 0.54 36.10
N ALA A 89 35.87 -0.42 36.66
CA ALA A 89 34.80 -1.10 35.96
C ALA A 89 33.52 -1.26 36.80
N LYS A 90 32.38 -1.18 36.11
CA LYS A 90 31.05 -1.32 36.72
C LYS A 90 30.10 -2.07 35.80
N LEU A 91 29.23 -2.88 36.38
CA LEU A 91 28.23 -3.65 35.64
C LEU A 91 27.04 -2.76 35.28
N TYR A 92 26.70 -2.73 33.99
CA TYR A 92 25.53 -2.03 33.45
C TYR A 92 24.62 -3.01 32.70
N THR A 93 23.31 -2.80 32.80
CA THR A 93 22.28 -3.57 32.10
C THR A 93 21.71 -2.72 30.97
N PHE A 94 21.69 -3.28 29.76
CA PHE A 94 21.18 -2.66 28.54
C PHE A 94 19.81 -3.27 28.24
N VAL A 95 18.76 -2.49 28.48
CA VAL A 95 17.36 -2.90 28.33
C VAL A 95 16.81 -2.35 27.03
N ASP A 96 16.30 -3.22 26.19
CA ASP A 96 15.43 -2.84 25.08
C ASP A 96 14.01 -3.37 25.30
N ASP A 97 13.10 -3.08 24.37
CA ASP A 97 11.68 -3.43 24.53
C ASP A 97 11.32 -4.86 24.04
N PHE A 98 12.29 -5.57 23.48
CA PHE A 98 12.16 -6.81 22.71
C PHE A 98 12.96 -7.98 23.30
N THR A 99 14.05 -7.72 24.03
CA THR A 99 14.81 -8.76 24.73
C THR A 99 14.13 -9.13 26.06
N GLU A 100 13.88 -10.42 26.25
CA GLU A 100 13.38 -10.95 27.51
C GLU A 100 14.43 -10.83 28.62
N PHE A 101 15.68 -11.15 28.28
CA PHE A 101 16.84 -11.07 29.18
C PHE A 101 17.78 -9.97 28.72
N PRO A 102 17.74 -8.77 29.32
CA PRO A 102 18.57 -7.67 28.88
C PRO A 102 20.05 -7.97 29.16
N PRO A 103 20.94 -7.81 28.16
CA PRO A 103 22.35 -8.07 28.35
C PRO A 103 22.94 -7.15 29.43
N SER A 104 23.73 -7.73 30.33
CA SER A 104 24.50 -6.99 31.33
C SER A 104 25.98 -7.15 31.05
N ALA A 105 26.72 -6.05 31.01
CA ALA A 105 28.13 -6.04 30.67
C ALA A 105 28.93 -5.18 31.66
N ILE A 106 30.13 -5.65 32.00
CA ILE A 106 31.08 -4.89 32.80
C ILE A 106 31.69 -3.84 31.87
N VAL A 107 31.41 -2.56 32.14
CA VAL A 107 31.95 -1.42 31.39
C VAL A 107 33.14 -0.85 32.16
N PHE A 108 34.22 -0.58 31.44
CA PHE A 108 35.47 -0.01 31.93
C PHE A 108 35.81 1.26 31.14
N VAL A 109 36.47 2.23 31.78
CA VAL A 109 37.02 3.42 31.11
C VAL A 109 38.52 3.23 30.95
N HIS A 110 39.00 3.29 29.72
CA HIS A 110 40.41 3.12 29.41
C HIS A 110 41.26 4.27 29.96
N SER A 111 42.04 3.98 31.00
CA SER A 111 42.74 4.97 31.84
C SER A 111 43.76 5.83 31.08
N ILE A 112 44.31 5.35 29.96
CA ILE A 112 45.33 6.08 29.18
C ILE A 112 44.83 7.42 28.67
N THR A 113 43.52 7.57 28.39
CA THR A 113 42.99 8.82 27.81
C THR A 113 42.74 9.91 28.84
N ASN A 114 42.69 9.56 30.14
CA ASN A 114 42.28 10.42 31.26
C ASN A 114 41.03 11.31 30.98
N THR A 115 40.20 10.89 30.01
CA THR A 115 39.06 11.65 29.50
C THR A 115 37.94 10.69 29.19
N LEU A 116 36.73 11.04 29.62
CA LEU A 116 35.54 10.25 29.38
C LEU A 116 34.96 10.57 28.00
N THR A 117 35.51 9.93 26.97
CA THR A 117 35.05 10.01 25.57
C THR A 117 34.28 8.75 25.17
N SER A 118 33.61 8.75 24.02
CA SER A 118 32.91 7.56 23.50
C SER A 118 33.86 6.40 23.24
N GLU A 119 35.06 6.71 22.73
CA GLU A 119 36.12 5.75 22.40
C GLU A 119 36.85 5.19 23.63
N SER A 120 36.72 5.85 24.79
CA SER A 120 37.34 5.40 26.04
C SER A 120 36.58 4.27 26.73
N LEU A 121 35.36 3.95 26.28
CA LEU A 121 34.50 2.95 26.92
C LEU A 121 34.66 1.57 26.30
N TYR A 122 35.07 0.62 27.14
CA TYR A 122 35.23 -0.78 26.78
C TYR A 122 34.32 -1.65 27.63
N ILE A 123 33.99 -2.82 27.12
CA ILE A 123 33.28 -3.83 27.88
C ILE A 123 34.03 -5.15 27.92
N LYS A 124 33.83 -5.91 28.99
CA LYS A 124 34.41 -7.24 29.14
C LYS A 124 33.49 -8.30 28.55
N ILE A 125 33.99 -9.08 27.60
CA ILE A 125 33.31 -10.26 27.05
C ILE A 125 34.29 -11.44 27.14
N GLY A 126 33.99 -12.42 28.00
CA GLY A 126 34.93 -13.49 28.31
C GLY A 126 36.23 -12.93 28.88
N GLU A 127 37.35 -13.21 28.22
CA GLU A 127 38.68 -12.70 28.58
C GLU A 127 39.07 -11.40 27.85
N GLY A 128 38.32 -11.02 26.81
CA GLY A 128 38.63 -9.87 25.97
C GLY A 128 37.92 -8.58 26.38
N TRP A 129 38.53 -7.46 26.01
CA TRP A 129 37.94 -6.12 26.08
C TRP A 129 37.54 -5.64 24.70
N TRP A 130 36.31 -5.18 24.56
CA TRP A 130 35.73 -4.72 23.29
C TRP A 130 35.27 -3.28 23.44
N GLU A 131 35.48 -2.46 22.41
CA GLU A 131 34.90 -1.11 22.40
C GLU A 131 33.38 -1.21 22.53
N LEU A 132 32.81 -0.41 23.44
CA LEU A 132 31.38 -0.46 23.73
C LEU A 132 30.54 -0.19 22.49
N LYS A 133 30.97 0.75 21.62
CA LYS A 133 30.28 1.07 20.36
C LYS A 133 30.18 -0.16 19.46
N ASN A 134 31.28 -0.89 19.27
CA ASN A 134 31.34 -2.07 18.43
C ASN A 134 30.52 -3.23 19.03
N TRP A 135 30.59 -3.43 20.34
CA TRP A 135 29.76 -4.45 20.98
C TRP A 135 28.26 -4.17 20.85
N LEU A 136 27.82 -2.92 20.99
CA LEU A 136 26.39 -2.60 20.83
C LEU A 136 25.88 -2.99 19.43
N LEU A 137 26.74 -2.92 18.41
CA LEU A 137 26.42 -3.37 17.04
C LEU A 137 26.43 -4.90 16.89
N THR A 138 27.11 -5.65 17.75
CA THR A 138 27.10 -7.13 17.70
C THR A 138 25.89 -7.75 18.38
N ILE A 139 25.13 -6.97 19.17
CA ILE A 139 23.86 -7.44 19.74
C ILE A 139 22.90 -7.67 18.56
N LYS A 140 22.87 -8.91 18.07
CA LYS A 140 21.95 -9.34 17.00
C LYS A 140 20.55 -9.31 17.57
N TYR A 141 19.70 -8.49 16.98
CA TYR A 141 18.28 -8.53 17.26
C TYR A 141 17.63 -9.35 16.17
N ASP A 142 17.12 -10.52 16.56
CA ASP A 142 16.34 -11.40 15.69
C ASP A 142 14.99 -10.74 15.42
N ARG A 143 15.04 -9.68 14.60
CA ARG A 143 13.85 -9.13 14.01
C ARG A 143 13.81 -9.69 12.62
N ASP A 144 12.78 -10.48 12.39
CA ASP A 144 12.32 -10.77 11.06
C ASP A 144 11.94 -9.43 10.42
N TYR A 145 12.90 -8.83 9.70
CA TYR A 145 12.75 -7.58 8.94
C TYR A 145 11.90 -7.87 7.70
N THR A 146 10.79 -8.58 7.84
CA THR A 146 9.91 -9.03 6.75
C THR A 146 8.52 -8.38 6.83
N ASP A 147 8.06 -7.96 8.01
CA ASP A 147 6.73 -7.33 8.23
C ASP A 147 6.65 -5.83 7.80
N ASP A 148 5.44 -5.34 7.50
CA ASP A 148 5.06 -3.96 7.14
C ASP A 148 5.53 -2.88 8.14
N ARG A 149 6.07 -3.30 9.29
CA ARG A 149 6.64 -2.44 10.33
C ARG A 149 7.98 -1.79 9.93
N LYS A 150 8.60 -2.17 8.80
CA LYS A 150 9.90 -1.63 8.32
C LYS A 150 9.96 -0.12 8.15
N PHE A 151 8.86 0.51 7.77
CA PHE A 151 8.83 1.95 7.52
C PHE A 151 8.99 2.77 8.81
N ARG A 152 8.65 2.22 9.98
CA ARG A 152 8.78 2.93 11.27
C ARG A 152 10.25 3.13 11.67
N PRO A 153 11.12 2.10 11.72
CA PRO A 153 12.56 2.25 11.91
C PRO A 153 13.18 3.26 10.96
N GLN A 154 12.90 3.11 9.66
CA GLN A 154 13.49 3.95 8.63
C GLN A 154 13.08 5.42 8.81
N ARG A 155 11.79 5.71 9.06
CA ARG A 155 11.32 7.08 9.34
C ARG A 155 11.96 7.67 10.60
N LYS A 156 12.09 6.87 11.66
CA LYS A 156 12.73 7.31 12.90
C LYS A 156 14.21 7.60 12.68
N TRP A 157 14.91 6.72 11.96
CA TRP A 157 16.32 6.90 11.59
C TRP A 157 16.54 8.17 10.76
N TRP A 158 15.75 8.39 9.71
CA TRP A 158 15.80 9.62 8.91
C TRP A 158 15.57 10.88 9.74
N LYS A 159 14.65 10.84 10.72
CA LYS A 159 14.44 11.96 11.63
C LYS A 159 15.64 12.22 12.55
N LEU A 160 16.37 11.18 12.93
CA LEU A 160 17.49 11.28 13.87
C LEU A 160 18.80 11.65 13.17
N ASN A 161 19.08 11.08 12.00
CA ASN A 161 20.36 11.23 11.31
C ASN A 161 20.57 12.64 10.74
N GLY A 162 19.50 13.40 10.49
CA GLY A 162 19.56 14.74 9.90
C GLY A 162 20.13 14.77 8.48
N LYS A 163 20.34 13.61 7.86
CA LYS A 163 20.86 13.51 6.50
C LYS A 163 19.77 13.91 5.52
N THR A 164 20.17 14.56 4.43
CA THR A 164 19.30 14.84 3.30
C THR A 164 19.58 13.84 2.19
N PHE A 165 18.55 13.50 1.42
CA PHE A 165 18.68 12.65 0.24
C PHE A 165 18.72 13.55 -1.01
N ASN A 166 19.82 13.50 -1.77
CA ASN A 166 19.95 14.27 -3.00
C ASN A 166 19.11 13.64 -4.13
N LEU A 167 17.80 13.86 -4.08
CA LEU A 167 16.86 13.31 -5.05
C LEU A 167 17.22 13.70 -6.49
N LEU A 168 17.68 14.94 -6.72
CA LEU A 168 18.05 15.45 -8.04
C LEU A 168 19.39 14.91 -8.55
N GLY A 169 20.21 14.32 -7.68
CA GLY A 169 21.44 13.64 -8.07
C GLY A 169 21.22 12.25 -8.65
N LEU A 170 20.02 11.68 -8.55
CA LEU A 170 19.69 10.38 -9.14
C LEU A 170 19.50 10.49 -10.67
N PRO A 171 19.68 9.40 -11.43
CA PRO A 171 19.16 9.30 -12.81
C PRO A 171 17.67 9.59 -12.90
N ALA A 172 17.22 10.14 -14.04
CA ALA A 172 15.84 10.59 -14.22
C ALA A 172 14.83 9.43 -14.06
N GLU A 173 15.19 8.24 -14.51
CA GLU A 173 14.39 7.01 -14.46
C GLU A 173 14.09 6.63 -13.00
N LEU A 174 15.10 6.69 -12.12
CA LEU A 174 14.93 6.41 -10.70
C LEU A 174 14.07 7.47 -10.02
N ARG A 175 14.22 8.75 -10.42
CA ARG A 175 13.34 9.82 -9.92
C ARG A 175 11.89 9.57 -10.32
N THR A 176 11.63 9.19 -11.58
CA THR A 176 10.28 8.83 -12.05
C THR A 176 9.65 7.71 -11.22
N ILE A 177 10.39 6.62 -10.95
CA ILE A 177 9.90 5.51 -10.12
C ILE A 177 9.57 5.99 -8.69
N ILE A 178 10.44 6.82 -8.10
CA ILE A 178 10.18 7.40 -6.77
C ILE A 178 8.93 8.27 -6.79
N TYR A 179 8.76 9.12 -7.81
CA TYR A 179 7.60 9.98 -7.94
C TYR A 179 6.31 9.16 -8.08
N GLU A 180 6.29 8.14 -8.93
CA GLU A 180 5.13 7.23 -9.07
C GLU A 180 4.79 6.56 -7.74
N HIS A 181 5.80 6.08 -6.99
CA HIS A 181 5.59 5.44 -5.70
C HIS A 181 5.05 6.43 -4.64
N VAL A 182 5.60 7.65 -4.58
CA VAL A 182 5.19 8.69 -3.62
C VAL A 182 3.77 9.20 -3.91
N LEU A 183 3.42 9.35 -5.19
CA LEU A 183 2.08 9.76 -5.60
C LEU A 183 1.05 8.63 -5.45
N GLY A 184 1.52 7.39 -5.41
CA GLY A 184 0.70 6.20 -5.26
C GLY A 184 0.36 5.56 -6.61
N PRO A 185 0.07 4.26 -6.62
CA PRO A 185 -0.17 3.50 -7.85
C PRO A 185 -1.47 3.87 -8.57
N PHE A 186 -2.41 4.50 -7.85
CA PHE A 186 -3.72 4.89 -8.35
C PHE A 186 -3.99 6.37 -8.08
N LEU A 187 -4.44 7.08 -9.11
CA LEU A 187 -5.04 8.41 -8.98
C LEU A 187 -6.54 8.30 -9.25
N PHE A 188 -7.31 9.19 -8.62
CA PHE A 188 -8.77 9.27 -8.79
C PHE A 188 -9.10 10.66 -9.30
N PRO A 189 -8.96 10.89 -10.62
CA PRO A 189 -9.11 12.23 -11.16
C PRO A 189 -10.48 12.82 -10.86
N ALA A 190 -10.50 14.08 -10.45
CA ALA A 190 -11.73 14.81 -10.18
C ALA A 190 -11.68 16.17 -10.88
N CYS A 191 -12.81 16.58 -11.44
CA CYS A 191 -12.98 17.93 -11.98
C CYS A 191 -13.44 18.87 -10.85
N ILE A 192 -12.67 19.92 -10.61
CA ILE A 192 -13.07 21.00 -9.69
C ILE A 192 -13.45 22.20 -10.54
N LYS A 193 -14.66 22.72 -10.32
CA LYS A 193 -15.08 23.98 -10.93
C LYS A 193 -14.42 25.12 -10.16
N THR A 194 -13.48 25.81 -10.80
CA THR A 194 -12.97 27.10 -10.32
C THR A 194 -13.66 28.23 -11.09
N ASP A 195 -13.63 29.45 -10.54
CA ASP A 195 -14.26 30.62 -11.17
C ASP A 195 -13.68 30.94 -12.56
N THR A 196 -12.45 30.51 -12.84
CA THR A 196 -11.73 30.85 -14.08
C THR A 196 -11.75 29.74 -15.12
N SER A 197 -11.64 28.47 -14.72
CA SER A 197 -11.76 27.31 -15.61
C SER A 197 -11.88 25.99 -14.84
N PRO A 198 -12.66 25.01 -15.31
CA PRO A 198 -12.67 23.69 -14.72
C PRO A 198 -11.32 22.99 -14.97
N THR A 199 -10.67 22.54 -13.91
CA THR A 199 -9.36 21.85 -13.97
C THR A 199 -9.45 20.43 -13.44
N VAL A 200 -8.72 19.50 -14.07
CA VAL A 200 -8.58 18.13 -13.58
C VAL A 200 -7.50 18.07 -12.53
N HIS A 201 -7.84 17.56 -11.35
CA HIS A 201 -6.88 17.31 -10.27
C HIS A 201 -6.70 15.82 -10.05
N TRP A 202 -5.65 15.44 -9.32
CA TRP A 202 -5.32 14.05 -8.99
C TRP A 202 -6.30 13.36 -8.02
N GLY A 203 -7.27 14.12 -7.50
CA GLY A 203 -8.23 13.67 -6.50
C GLY A 203 -7.73 13.86 -5.06
N HIS A 204 -8.60 13.57 -4.11
CA HIS A 204 -8.34 13.72 -2.66
C HIS A 204 -8.05 12.37 -1.99
N GLY A 205 -7.64 11.36 -2.76
CA GLY A 205 -7.72 9.96 -2.33
C GLY A 205 -9.17 9.54 -2.06
N ILE A 206 -9.36 8.32 -1.59
CA ILE A 206 -10.69 7.84 -1.20
C ILE A 206 -10.57 7.19 0.17
N LYS A 207 -11.32 7.73 1.13
CA LYS A 207 -11.65 7.06 2.39
C LYS A 207 -13.11 6.65 2.32
N ILE A 208 -13.39 5.40 1.96
CA ILE A 208 -14.77 4.91 1.98
C ILE A 208 -15.12 4.58 3.42
N SER A 209 -15.76 5.50 4.13
CA SER A 209 -16.31 5.23 5.46
C SER A 209 -17.54 4.31 5.31
N GLY A 210 -17.38 3.01 5.52
CA GLY A 210 -18.49 2.05 5.53
C GLY A 210 -18.11 0.61 5.22
N HIS A 211 -18.95 -0.32 5.67
CA HIS A 211 -18.89 -1.77 5.40
C HIS A 211 -19.15 -2.14 3.91
N CYS A 212 -18.60 -1.38 2.95
CA CYS A 212 -18.49 -1.83 1.57
C CYS A 212 -17.31 -2.78 1.43
N ASP A 213 -17.50 -4.08 1.72
CA ASP A 213 -16.43 -5.10 1.82
C ASP A 213 -15.73 -5.45 0.49
N HIS A 214 -16.01 -4.72 -0.60
CA HIS A 214 -15.73 -5.20 -1.95
C HIS A 214 -14.94 -4.22 -2.83
N LEU A 215 -14.42 -3.11 -2.28
CA LEU A 215 -13.56 -2.22 -3.04
C LEU A 215 -12.10 -2.41 -2.61
N TYR A 216 -11.29 -2.98 -3.50
CA TYR A 216 -9.83 -3.11 -3.39
C TYR A 216 -9.12 -1.77 -3.10
N HIS A 217 -9.83 -0.65 -3.28
CA HIS A 217 -9.36 0.70 -3.05
C HIS A 217 -10.02 1.36 -1.82
N ARG A 218 -10.51 0.56 -0.86
CA ARG A 218 -11.20 1.05 0.37
C ARG A 218 -10.42 2.16 1.08
N ASN A 219 -9.09 2.09 0.99
CA ASN A 219 -8.14 3.04 1.54
C ASN A 219 -7.07 3.43 0.52
N ALA A 220 -7.45 3.85 -0.69
CA ALA A 220 -6.48 4.46 -1.57
C ALA A 220 -5.93 5.74 -0.89
N PRO A 221 -4.63 5.77 -0.53
CA PRO A 221 -4.08 6.91 0.17
C PRO A 221 -4.20 8.16 -0.71
N VAL A 222 -4.37 9.31 -0.06
CA VAL A 222 -4.30 10.60 -0.75
C VAL A 222 -2.94 10.71 -1.40
N PRO A 223 -2.84 11.01 -2.70
CA PRO A 223 -1.56 11.23 -3.36
C PRO A 223 -0.75 12.26 -2.58
N ASN A 224 0.53 11.99 -2.30
CA ASN A 224 1.37 12.92 -1.56
C ASN A 224 1.80 14.09 -2.45
N VAL A 225 0.92 15.08 -2.59
CA VAL A 225 1.13 16.27 -3.42
C VAL A 225 2.17 17.24 -2.85
N ALA A 226 2.67 17.03 -1.62
CA ALA A 226 3.72 17.88 -1.05
C ALA A 226 4.99 17.88 -1.91
N LEU A 227 5.24 16.79 -2.63
CA LEU A 227 6.35 16.67 -3.57
C LEU A 227 6.30 17.73 -4.69
N LEU A 228 5.10 18.14 -5.10
CA LEU A 228 4.92 19.17 -6.13
C LEU A 228 5.35 20.56 -5.67
N GLN A 229 5.54 20.76 -4.37
CA GLN A 229 5.89 22.06 -3.79
C GLN A 229 7.40 22.20 -3.52
N VAL A 230 8.21 21.19 -3.84
CA VAL A 230 9.65 21.17 -3.50
C VAL A 230 10.47 22.11 -4.37
N SER A 231 10.35 22.02 -5.70
CA SER A 231 11.03 22.90 -6.66
C SER A 231 10.34 22.85 -8.02
N LYS A 232 10.63 23.80 -8.93
CA LYS A 232 10.06 23.81 -10.28
C LYS A 232 10.41 22.54 -11.07
N GLN A 233 11.65 22.05 -10.96
CA GLN A 233 12.07 20.82 -11.63
C GLN A 233 11.30 19.60 -11.08
N VAL A 234 11.24 19.45 -9.75
CA VAL A 234 10.50 18.35 -9.11
C VAL A 234 9.02 18.43 -9.47
N TYR A 235 8.43 19.63 -9.51
CA TYR A 235 7.05 19.83 -9.96
C TYR A 235 6.82 19.27 -11.37
N HIS A 236 7.65 19.63 -12.34
CA HIS A 236 7.49 19.17 -13.72
C HIS A 236 7.68 17.65 -13.85
N GLU A 237 8.73 17.10 -13.24
CA GLU A 237 9.01 15.66 -13.33
C GLU A 237 7.99 14.81 -12.58
N ALA A 238 7.61 15.21 -11.35
CA ALA A 238 6.63 14.50 -10.56
C ALA A 238 5.22 14.65 -11.16
N SER A 239 4.89 15.82 -11.73
CA SER A 239 3.62 16.00 -12.43
C SER A 239 3.52 15.09 -13.65
N LYS A 240 4.59 15.01 -14.45
CA LYS A 240 4.69 14.09 -15.58
C LYS A 240 4.58 12.63 -15.14
N ALA A 241 5.33 12.21 -14.12
CA ALA A 241 5.26 10.85 -13.57
C ALA A 241 3.86 10.53 -13.01
N GLY A 242 3.22 11.49 -12.34
CA GLY A 242 1.86 11.38 -11.87
C GLY A 242 0.86 11.16 -13.00
N TRP A 243 0.95 11.95 -14.08
CA TRP A 243 0.03 11.89 -15.21
C TRP A 243 0.34 10.84 -16.27
N GLU A 244 1.57 10.36 -16.41
CA GLU A 244 1.93 9.34 -17.40
C GLU A 244 2.16 7.96 -16.76
N GLY A 245 2.61 7.94 -15.51
CA GLY A 245 3.05 6.75 -14.80
C GLY A 245 1.94 6.01 -14.06
N THR A 246 1.08 6.74 -13.34
CA THR A 246 0.06 6.14 -12.46
C THR A 246 -1.17 5.61 -13.23
N ARG A 247 -2.02 4.83 -12.57
CA ARG A 247 -3.30 4.34 -13.12
C ARG A 247 -4.43 5.29 -12.70
N ARG A 248 -5.30 5.72 -13.62
CA ARG A 248 -6.44 6.62 -13.33
C ARG A 248 -7.67 5.77 -13.14
N CYS A 249 -8.20 5.77 -11.93
CA CYS A 249 -9.38 5.02 -11.58
C CYS A 249 -10.59 5.94 -11.53
N PHE A 250 -11.63 5.57 -12.28
CA PHE A 250 -12.92 6.24 -12.27
C PHE A 250 -13.94 5.30 -11.64
N LEU A 251 -14.59 5.76 -10.58
CA LEU A 251 -15.58 4.97 -9.84
C LEU A 251 -16.97 5.08 -10.46
N SER A 252 -17.25 6.19 -11.15
CA SER A 252 -18.49 6.39 -11.86
C SER A 252 -18.24 6.88 -13.29
N HIS A 253 -19.18 6.59 -14.18
CA HIS A 253 -19.16 7.14 -15.55
C HIS A 253 -19.18 8.66 -15.54
N ARG A 254 -19.82 9.27 -14.53
CA ARG A 254 -19.89 10.72 -14.35
C ARG A 254 -18.52 11.31 -14.05
N ASP A 255 -17.69 10.63 -13.28
CA ASP A 255 -16.32 11.10 -13.00
C ASP A 255 -15.50 11.14 -14.30
N LEU A 256 -15.61 10.09 -15.11
CA LEU A 256 -14.93 10.04 -16.40
C LEU A 256 -15.47 11.10 -17.35
N GLU A 257 -16.78 11.22 -17.50
CA GLU A 257 -17.42 12.23 -18.34
C GLU A 257 -17.05 13.66 -17.90
N ALA A 258 -17.05 13.90 -16.58
CA ALA A 258 -16.68 15.19 -16.00
C ALA A 258 -15.24 15.55 -16.29
N VAL A 259 -14.35 14.58 -16.51
CA VAL A 259 -12.93 14.82 -16.81
C VAL A 259 -12.67 14.88 -18.33
N LEU A 260 -13.52 14.25 -19.14
CA LEU A 260 -13.46 14.29 -20.60
C LEU A 260 -14.21 15.48 -21.23
N ARG A 261 -14.98 16.23 -20.44
CA ARG A 261 -15.82 17.32 -20.94
C ARG A 261 -14.99 18.39 -21.68
N PRO A 262 -15.45 18.88 -22.85
CA PRO A 262 -14.81 19.98 -23.55
C PRO A 262 -14.65 21.23 -22.68
N GLY A 263 -13.56 21.98 -22.88
CA GLY A 263 -13.27 23.21 -22.12
C GLY A 263 -12.55 23.00 -20.79
N ILE A 264 -12.27 21.74 -20.43
CA ILE A 264 -11.41 21.40 -19.30
C ILE A 264 -9.96 21.45 -19.76
N THR A 265 -9.11 22.15 -19.01
CA THR A 265 -7.66 22.15 -19.25
C THR A 265 -7.13 20.76 -18.96
N ALA A 266 -6.93 19.97 -20.02
CA ALA A 266 -6.36 18.64 -19.92
C ALA A 266 -4.90 18.73 -19.46
N PRO A 267 -4.45 17.79 -18.60
CA PRO A 267 -3.03 17.59 -18.35
C PRO A 267 -2.24 17.31 -19.63
N PRO A 268 -0.90 17.34 -19.59
CA PRO A 268 -0.04 17.10 -20.75
C PRO A 268 -0.41 15.82 -21.54
N SER A 269 0.02 15.77 -22.81
CA SER A 269 -0.32 14.68 -23.74
C SER A 269 -0.06 13.29 -23.13
N LYS A 270 -1.01 12.35 -23.31
CA LYS A 270 -0.98 10.94 -22.85
C LYS A 270 -1.38 10.69 -21.39
N TRP A 271 -2.01 11.66 -20.71
CA TRP A 271 -2.40 11.46 -19.32
C TRP A 271 -3.48 10.38 -19.09
N LEU A 272 -4.20 9.96 -20.13
CA LEU A 272 -5.18 8.87 -20.12
C LEU A 272 -4.60 7.51 -20.53
N ASN A 273 -3.28 7.32 -20.47
CA ASN A 273 -2.65 6.11 -21.00
C ASN A 273 -2.97 4.81 -20.21
N LYS A 274 -3.41 4.93 -18.96
CA LYS A 274 -3.66 3.83 -18.02
C LYS A 274 -4.95 4.13 -17.26
N ILE A 275 -6.08 3.56 -17.68
CA ILE A 275 -7.40 3.78 -17.07
C ILE A 275 -7.89 2.52 -16.35
N ILE A 276 -8.63 2.71 -15.27
CA ILE A 276 -9.41 1.68 -14.61
C ILE A 276 -10.83 2.23 -14.52
N LEU A 277 -11.79 1.48 -15.03
CA LEU A 277 -13.21 1.78 -14.92
C LEU A 277 -13.78 0.83 -13.87
N ASP A 278 -13.92 1.32 -12.64
CA ASP A 278 -14.47 0.55 -11.52
C ASP A 278 -15.96 0.90 -11.34
N PHE A 279 -16.69 0.78 -12.45
CA PHE A 279 -18.10 1.15 -12.54
C PHE A 279 -19.00 0.03 -12.00
N SER A 280 -20.12 0.41 -11.41
CA SER A 280 -21.22 -0.56 -11.23
C SER A 280 -21.74 -1.03 -12.59
N MET A 281 -22.46 -2.16 -12.60
CA MET A 281 -23.06 -2.69 -13.83
C MET A 281 -23.97 -1.67 -14.53
N GLN A 282 -24.80 -0.99 -13.74
CA GLN A 282 -25.67 0.08 -14.22
C GLN A 282 -24.86 1.22 -14.84
N GLU A 283 -23.74 1.61 -14.24
CA GLU A 283 -22.87 2.66 -14.75
C GLU A 283 -22.12 2.25 -16.02
N CYS A 284 -21.73 0.97 -16.17
CA CYS A 284 -21.20 0.47 -17.43
C CYS A 284 -22.20 0.65 -18.57
N PHE A 285 -23.47 0.29 -18.35
CA PHE A 285 -24.53 0.48 -19.34
C PHE A 285 -24.76 1.97 -19.64
N MET A 286 -24.89 2.82 -18.61
CA MET A 286 -25.03 4.26 -18.81
C MET A 286 -23.86 4.87 -19.58
N PHE A 287 -22.62 4.48 -19.23
CA PHE A 287 -21.40 4.93 -19.90
C PHE A 287 -21.38 4.57 -21.39
N LEU A 288 -21.90 3.39 -21.73
CA LEU A 288 -21.97 2.90 -23.10
C LEU A 288 -23.21 3.41 -23.86
N GLY A 289 -23.95 4.36 -23.29
CA GLY A 289 -25.13 4.97 -23.90
C GLY A 289 -26.41 4.13 -23.80
N VAL A 290 -26.41 3.08 -22.98
CA VAL A 290 -27.59 2.27 -22.67
C VAL A 290 -28.34 2.96 -21.52
N LEU A 291 -29.04 4.05 -21.84
CA LEU A 291 -29.64 5.00 -20.89
C LEU A 291 -30.94 4.52 -20.23
N LYS A 292 -31.54 3.45 -20.75
CA LYS A 292 -32.77 2.87 -20.19
C LYS A 292 -32.54 1.38 -19.96
N TYR A 293 -32.71 0.93 -18.72
CA TYR A 293 -33.28 -0.38 -18.48
C TYR A 293 -34.75 -0.29 -18.86
N PRO A 294 -35.25 -1.19 -19.72
CA PRO A 294 -36.68 -1.37 -19.80
C PRO A 294 -36.99 -2.81 -19.38
N THR A 295 -38.15 -3.02 -18.76
CA THR A 295 -39.05 -4.02 -19.32
C THR A 295 -39.10 -3.79 -20.84
N PHE A 296 -38.22 -4.48 -21.58
CA PHE A 296 -37.76 -4.21 -22.96
C PHE A 296 -38.79 -3.49 -23.85
N THR A 297 -38.62 -2.17 -24.04
CA THR A 297 -39.26 -1.42 -25.12
C THR A 297 -38.22 -0.46 -25.70
N LEU A 298 -37.86 -0.69 -26.96
CA LEU A 298 -36.80 -0.01 -27.71
C LEU A 298 -37.11 1.47 -27.96
N ILE A 299 -36.12 2.34 -27.75
CA ILE A 299 -36.02 3.62 -28.47
C ILE A 299 -34.59 3.72 -29.02
N GLN A 300 -34.51 3.97 -30.33
CA GLN A 300 -33.28 4.22 -31.09
C GLN A 300 -32.54 5.43 -30.51
N LEU A 301 -31.24 5.30 -30.21
CA LEU A 301 -30.40 6.45 -29.85
C LEU A 301 -29.88 7.12 -31.12
N ASP A 302 -30.08 8.44 -31.21
CA ASP A 302 -29.55 9.30 -32.25
C ASP A 302 -28.04 9.53 -32.02
N ARG A 303 -27.22 9.30 -33.04
CA ARG A 303 -25.75 9.25 -32.96
C ARG A 303 -25.15 10.63 -33.20
N THR A 304 -24.80 11.35 -32.13
CA THR A 304 -23.93 12.54 -32.22
C THR A 304 -22.90 12.61 -31.09
N VAL A 305 -22.09 11.55 -30.93
CA VAL A 305 -20.77 11.68 -30.27
C VAL A 305 -19.72 11.51 -31.35
N THR A 306 -19.32 12.61 -31.97
CA THR A 306 -18.20 12.65 -32.92
C THR A 306 -16.89 12.48 -32.16
N SER A 307 -16.26 11.32 -32.30
CA SER A 307 -14.93 11.05 -31.77
C SER A 307 -13.87 11.92 -32.45
N SER A 308 -13.16 12.75 -31.69
CA SER A 308 -11.97 13.47 -32.15
C SER A 308 -10.78 12.50 -32.28
N PRO A 309 -10.17 12.31 -33.46
CA PRO A 309 -9.21 11.25 -33.71
C PRO A 309 -7.76 11.76 -33.61
N ARG A 310 -7.24 12.13 -32.44
CA ARG A 310 -5.83 12.59 -32.32
C ARG A 310 -5.08 12.24 -31.02
N SER A 311 -5.32 11.08 -30.40
CA SER A 311 -4.46 10.61 -29.31
C SER A 311 -3.93 9.20 -29.54
N HIS A 312 -2.63 9.09 -29.81
CA HIS A 312 -1.87 7.84 -29.76
C HIS A 312 -1.65 7.40 -28.30
N SER A 313 -2.73 7.22 -27.55
CA SER A 313 -2.70 6.80 -26.15
C SER A 313 -2.98 5.30 -26.03
N TRP A 314 -2.15 4.64 -25.25
CA TRP A 314 -2.44 3.34 -24.65
C TRP A 314 -3.73 3.47 -23.82
N LEU A 315 -4.59 2.47 -23.76
CA LEU A 315 -5.75 2.51 -22.85
C LEU A 315 -5.89 1.13 -22.27
N THR A 316 -5.25 0.92 -21.13
CA THR A 316 -5.65 -0.21 -20.28
C THR A 316 -7.08 0.10 -19.84
N CYS A 317 -8.04 -0.78 -20.12
CA CYS A 317 -9.42 -0.64 -19.65
C CYS A 317 -9.70 -1.83 -18.73
N ARG A 318 -9.55 -1.61 -17.42
CA ARG A 318 -9.87 -2.64 -16.43
C ARG A 318 -11.31 -2.44 -15.97
N TYR A 319 -12.17 -3.42 -16.21
CA TYR A 319 -13.53 -3.45 -15.69
C TYR A 319 -13.53 -4.19 -14.34
N GLY A 320 -13.77 -3.45 -13.26
CA GLY A 320 -14.05 -4.03 -11.95
C GLY A 320 -15.55 -4.18 -11.78
N PHE A 321 -16.07 -5.42 -11.77
CA PHE A 321 -17.48 -5.64 -11.47
C PHE A 321 -17.68 -5.79 -9.97
N ARG A 322 -18.61 -5.02 -9.39
CA ARG A 322 -19.23 -5.39 -8.11
C ARG A 322 -19.84 -6.79 -8.29
N ALA A 323 -19.29 -7.80 -7.63
CA ALA A 323 -19.93 -9.10 -7.58
C ALA A 323 -21.28 -8.93 -6.87
N PRO A 324 -22.43 -9.16 -7.55
CA PRO A 324 -23.59 -9.61 -6.79
C PRO A 324 -23.20 -10.95 -6.16
N THR A 325 -23.87 -11.37 -5.10
CA THR A 325 -23.81 -12.73 -4.52
C THR A 325 -24.20 -13.85 -5.51
N MET A 326 -24.20 -13.59 -6.81
CA MET A 326 -24.64 -14.43 -7.92
C MET A 326 -23.56 -14.47 -9.02
N ALA A 327 -22.59 -15.36 -8.88
CA ALA A 327 -21.49 -15.60 -9.83
C ALA A 327 -21.94 -16.10 -11.23
N THR A 328 -23.23 -16.37 -11.43
CA THR A 328 -23.84 -16.89 -12.67
C THR A 328 -24.01 -15.84 -13.76
N ILE A 329 -24.01 -14.55 -13.41
CA ILE A 329 -24.39 -13.44 -14.29
C ILE A 329 -23.18 -12.84 -15.03
N THR A 330 -21.95 -13.26 -14.73
CA THR A 330 -20.74 -12.56 -15.18
C THR A 330 -20.46 -12.70 -16.68
N ARG A 331 -20.56 -13.91 -17.26
CA ARG A 331 -20.07 -14.15 -18.63
C ARG A 331 -20.84 -13.38 -19.71
N VAL A 332 -22.16 -13.59 -19.80
CA VAL A 332 -22.98 -12.96 -20.84
C VAL A 332 -22.89 -11.44 -20.75
N VAL A 333 -22.86 -10.90 -19.53
CA VAL A 333 -22.78 -9.45 -19.34
C VAL A 333 -21.43 -8.90 -19.74
N ILE A 334 -20.34 -9.61 -19.41
CA ILE A 334 -19.02 -9.21 -19.87
C ILE A 334 -19.00 -9.19 -21.40
N GLU A 335 -19.55 -10.22 -22.07
CA GLU A 335 -19.67 -10.24 -23.53
C GLU A 335 -20.47 -9.05 -24.07
N TRP A 336 -21.59 -8.71 -23.43
CA TRP A 336 -22.42 -7.56 -23.82
C TRP A 336 -21.66 -6.25 -23.64
N ILE A 337 -21.05 -6.03 -22.47
CA ILE A 337 -20.27 -4.83 -22.17
C ILE A 337 -19.12 -4.67 -23.15
N MET A 338 -18.38 -5.75 -23.40
CA MET A 338 -17.27 -5.73 -24.35
C MET A 338 -17.75 -5.49 -25.79
N THR A 339 -18.92 -6.01 -26.15
CA THR A 339 -19.55 -5.74 -27.45
C THR A 339 -19.94 -4.27 -27.56
N PHE A 340 -20.65 -3.71 -26.58
CA PHE A 340 -21.01 -2.30 -26.54
C PHE A 340 -19.77 -1.37 -26.50
N ALA A 341 -18.70 -1.79 -25.81
CA ALA A 341 -17.45 -1.05 -25.71
C ALA A 341 -16.61 -1.12 -27.00
N TRP A 342 -16.85 -2.12 -27.86
CA TRP A 342 -16.02 -2.42 -29.04
C TRP A 342 -15.70 -1.20 -29.92
N PRO A 343 -16.66 -0.35 -30.32
CA PRO A 343 -16.38 0.81 -31.17
C PRO A 343 -15.41 1.81 -30.54
N PHE A 344 -15.40 1.88 -29.20
CA PHE A 344 -14.61 2.82 -28.44
C PHE A 344 -13.20 2.31 -28.16
N ILE A 345 -13.03 0.98 -28.06
CA ILE A 345 -11.76 0.36 -27.67
C ILE A 345 -10.99 -0.24 -28.87
N MET A 346 -11.65 -0.51 -30.00
CA MET A 346 -11.02 -1.19 -31.14
C MET A 346 -9.89 -0.41 -31.80
N SER A 347 -9.87 0.91 -31.69
CA SER A 347 -8.80 1.77 -32.24
C SER A 347 -7.58 1.88 -31.32
N ILE A 348 -7.69 1.38 -30.09
CA ILE A 348 -6.66 1.56 -29.06
C ILE A 348 -5.63 0.45 -29.19
N GLN A 349 -4.35 0.84 -29.33
CA GLN A 349 -3.26 -0.10 -29.62
C GLN A 349 -3.11 -1.21 -28.57
N LYS A 350 -3.29 -0.90 -27.29
CA LYS A 350 -3.17 -1.87 -26.19
C LYS A 350 -4.32 -1.67 -25.21
N VAL A 351 -5.19 -2.67 -25.16
CA VAL A 351 -6.27 -2.81 -24.19
C VAL A 351 -6.06 -4.12 -23.46
N ILE A 352 -6.00 -4.06 -22.13
CA ILE A 352 -5.86 -5.24 -21.28
C ILE A 352 -7.13 -5.35 -20.46
N ILE A 353 -7.79 -6.50 -20.58
CA ILE A 353 -8.94 -6.85 -19.76
C ILE A 353 -8.39 -7.57 -18.53
N GLY A 354 -8.62 -7.02 -17.34
CA GLY A 354 -8.17 -7.61 -16.08
C GLY A 354 -9.31 -7.88 -15.11
N ARG A 355 -8.98 -8.53 -13.98
CA ARG A 355 -9.88 -8.88 -12.86
C ARG A 355 -10.95 -9.91 -13.23
N ALA A 356 -12.03 -9.98 -12.42
CA ALA A 356 -13.10 -11.00 -12.30
C ALA A 356 -13.91 -11.28 -13.59
N VAL A 357 -13.19 -11.50 -14.68
CA VAL A 357 -13.64 -12.01 -15.95
C VAL A 357 -13.25 -13.47 -15.99
N LYS A 358 -14.17 -14.32 -16.43
CA LYS A 358 -13.86 -15.73 -16.62
C LYS A 358 -12.72 -15.89 -17.61
N LYS A 359 -11.82 -16.84 -17.36
CA LYS A 359 -10.62 -17.08 -18.16
C LYS A 359 -10.92 -17.20 -19.66
N ASP A 360 -12.01 -17.86 -20.03
CA ASP A 360 -12.42 -18.05 -21.42
C ASP A 360 -12.87 -16.74 -22.11
N SER A 361 -13.70 -15.92 -21.46
CA SER A 361 -14.04 -14.58 -21.95
C SER A 361 -12.81 -13.68 -22.02
N LYS A 362 -11.92 -13.73 -21.02
CA LYS A 362 -10.67 -12.97 -21.02
C LYS A 362 -9.78 -13.36 -22.21
N ILE A 363 -9.58 -14.67 -22.44
CA ILE A 363 -8.82 -15.19 -23.58
C ILE A 363 -9.45 -14.73 -24.91
N LYS A 364 -10.77 -14.88 -25.07
CA LYS A 364 -11.49 -14.47 -26.28
C LYS A 364 -11.23 -12.99 -26.59
N TRP A 365 -11.50 -12.11 -25.64
CA TRP A 365 -11.41 -10.68 -25.87
C TRP A 365 -9.97 -10.18 -25.94
N ASN A 366 -9.04 -10.72 -25.16
CA ASN A 366 -7.62 -10.40 -25.32
C ASN A 366 -7.11 -10.85 -26.70
N GLY A 367 -7.57 -12.00 -27.21
CA GLY A 367 -7.27 -12.43 -28.57
C GLY A 367 -7.76 -11.43 -29.62
N LEU A 368 -9.02 -10.98 -29.52
CA LEU A 368 -9.59 -9.96 -30.41
C LEU A 368 -8.85 -8.62 -30.31
N LEU A 369 -8.48 -8.20 -29.11
CA LEU A 369 -7.79 -6.93 -28.86
C LEU A 369 -6.29 -6.98 -29.18
N ALA A 370 -5.69 -8.18 -29.29
CA ALA A 370 -4.30 -8.34 -29.72
C ALA A 370 -4.13 -8.21 -31.24
N LEU A 371 -5.21 -8.33 -32.03
CA LEU A 371 -5.19 -8.15 -33.48
C LEU A 371 -4.77 -6.73 -33.86
N LEU A 372 -4.22 -6.57 -35.07
CA LEU A 372 -3.97 -5.24 -35.63
C LEU A 372 -5.31 -4.49 -35.85
N PRO A 373 -5.34 -3.15 -35.75
CA PRO A 373 -6.57 -2.38 -35.90
C PRO A 373 -7.37 -2.69 -37.18
N ILE A 374 -6.68 -3.01 -38.28
CA ILE A 374 -7.32 -3.35 -39.56
C ILE A 374 -8.04 -4.72 -39.51
N ASP A 375 -7.47 -5.68 -38.80
CA ASP A 375 -8.01 -7.04 -38.67
C ASP A 375 -9.15 -7.11 -37.63
N ARG A 376 -9.18 -6.17 -36.67
CA ARG A 376 -10.27 -6.08 -35.69
C ARG A 376 -11.62 -5.86 -36.37
N VAL A 377 -11.64 -5.04 -37.43
CA VAL A 377 -12.87 -4.72 -38.17
C VAL A 377 -13.38 -5.93 -38.96
N THR A 378 -12.48 -6.78 -39.45
CA THR A 378 -12.85 -7.95 -40.26
C THR A 378 -13.30 -9.13 -39.40
N VAL A 379 -12.67 -9.33 -38.24
CA VAL A 379 -12.92 -10.51 -37.38
C VAL A 379 -14.23 -10.39 -36.59
N MET A 380 -14.62 -9.18 -36.17
CA MET A 380 -15.83 -8.98 -35.38
C MET A 380 -16.87 -8.16 -36.14
N ASN A 381 -17.95 -8.83 -36.59
CA ASN A 381 -19.13 -8.15 -37.10
C ASN A 381 -19.93 -7.54 -35.92
N HIS A 382 -19.51 -6.34 -35.51
CA HIS A 382 -20.10 -5.63 -34.38
C HIS A 382 -21.60 -5.37 -34.55
N GLY A 383 -22.07 -5.08 -35.78
CA GLY A 383 -23.50 -4.89 -36.06
C GLY A 383 -24.32 -6.15 -35.83
N ALA A 384 -23.84 -7.30 -36.31
CA ALA A 384 -24.49 -8.59 -36.06
C ALA A 384 -24.47 -8.96 -34.57
N ALA A 385 -23.37 -8.69 -33.86
CA ALA A 385 -23.25 -8.93 -32.43
C ALA A 385 -24.25 -8.08 -31.63
N LEU A 386 -24.36 -6.77 -31.92
CA LEU A 386 -25.35 -5.89 -31.32
C LEU A 386 -26.79 -6.37 -31.61
N ASN A 387 -27.09 -6.71 -32.86
CA ASN A 387 -28.41 -7.23 -33.22
C ASN A 387 -28.73 -8.52 -32.47
N SER A 388 -27.75 -9.41 -32.27
CA SER A 388 -27.94 -10.62 -31.45
C SER A 388 -28.26 -10.30 -29.99
N ILE A 389 -27.64 -9.26 -29.42
CA ILE A 389 -27.93 -8.83 -28.05
C ILE A 389 -29.35 -8.27 -27.98
N PHE A 390 -29.70 -7.36 -28.88
CA PHE A 390 -31.02 -6.71 -28.89
C PHE A 390 -32.18 -7.65 -29.25
N ASN A 391 -31.93 -8.71 -30.03
CA ASN A 391 -32.92 -9.72 -30.38
C ASN A 391 -33.04 -10.84 -29.35
N THR A 392 -32.34 -10.77 -28.21
CA THR A 392 -32.47 -11.77 -27.14
C THR A 392 -33.91 -11.71 -26.58
N PRO A 393 -34.69 -12.80 -26.68
CA PRO A 393 -36.10 -12.79 -26.27
C PRO A 393 -36.26 -12.41 -24.79
N PRO A 394 -37.29 -11.61 -24.42
CA PRO A 394 -37.58 -11.29 -23.03
C PRO A 394 -37.78 -12.53 -22.14
N SER A 395 -38.22 -13.66 -22.69
CA SER A 395 -38.36 -14.93 -21.97
C SER A 395 -37.02 -15.57 -21.56
N GLN A 396 -35.92 -15.20 -22.23
CA GLN A 396 -34.58 -15.62 -21.84
C GLN A 396 -33.98 -14.68 -20.80
N LEU A 397 -34.54 -13.48 -20.67
CA LEU A 397 -34.19 -12.50 -19.65
C LEU A 397 -34.99 -12.85 -18.39
N SER A 398 -34.35 -12.78 -17.22
CA SER A 398 -35.03 -13.13 -15.97
C SER A 398 -36.30 -12.29 -15.79
N THR A 399 -37.44 -12.94 -15.57
CA THR A 399 -38.75 -12.30 -15.35
C THR A 399 -38.89 -11.62 -13.99
N ASP A 400 -37.93 -11.85 -13.09
CA ASP A 400 -37.86 -11.16 -11.80
C ASP A 400 -37.56 -9.66 -12.04
N ILE A 401 -38.24 -8.78 -11.31
CA ILE A 401 -38.27 -7.31 -11.51
C ILE A 401 -36.87 -6.67 -11.52
N ASP A 402 -35.87 -7.37 -10.98
CA ASP A 402 -34.47 -7.08 -11.25
C ASP A 402 -34.09 -7.69 -12.61
N SER A 403 -34.20 -6.91 -13.67
CA SER A 403 -33.78 -7.21 -15.05
C SER A 403 -32.38 -7.80 -15.14
N ARG A 404 -32.28 -9.12 -14.97
CA ARG A 404 -31.02 -9.87 -15.05
C ARG A 404 -30.81 -10.37 -16.48
N PRO A 405 -29.56 -10.42 -16.94
CA PRO A 405 -29.17 -11.04 -18.21
C PRO A 405 -29.57 -12.52 -18.22
N PRO A 406 -29.63 -13.14 -19.41
CA PRO A 406 -29.99 -14.54 -19.52
C PRO A 406 -29.03 -15.42 -18.71
N PHE A 407 -29.58 -16.48 -18.10
CA PHE A 407 -28.78 -17.48 -17.40
C PHE A 407 -27.74 -18.06 -18.36
N CYS A 408 -26.48 -18.20 -17.92
CA CYS A 408 -25.51 -18.89 -18.76
C CYS A 408 -25.83 -20.39 -18.77
N SER A 409 -25.83 -20.99 -19.97
CA SER A 409 -26.00 -22.44 -20.16
C SER A 409 -24.70 -23.22 -19.89
N CYS A 410 -23.89 -22.76 -18.95
CA CYS A 410 -22.58 -23.34 -18.68
C CYS A 410 -22.73 -24.77 -18.11
N ARG A 411 -21.95 -25.73 -18.62
CA ARG A 411 -22.00 -27.14 -18.18
C ARG A 411 -21.69 -27.32 -16.69
N THR A 412 -20.87 -26.44 -16.13
CA THR A 412 -20.56 -26.37 -14.70
C THR A 412 -21.36 -25.24 -14.06
N SER A 413 -21.99 -25.50 -12.90
CA SER A 413 -22.76 -24.48 -12.21
C SER A 413 -21.89 -23.26 -11.93
N CYS A 414 -22.37 -22.10 -12.36
CA CYS A 414 -21.68 -20.84 -12.11
C CYS A 414 -22.00 -20.27 -10.71
N SER A 415 -22.77 -20.99 -9.90
CA SER A 415 -23.09 -20.64 -8.51
C SER A 415 -22.12 -21.31 -7.53
N VAL A 416 -20.81 -21.20 -7.74
CA VAL A 416 -19.83 -21.63 -6.74
C VAL A 416 -19.84 -20.60 -5.61
N ARG A 417 -20.19 -21.01 -4.39
CA ARG A 417 -20.03 -20.17 -3.20
C ARG A 417 -18.53 -20.10 -2.89
N HIS A 418 -17.90 -18.97 -3.20
CA HIS A 418 -16.51 -18.75 -2.84
C HIS A 418 -16.41 -18.39 -1.35
N LEU A 419 -15.53 -19.07 -0.62
CA LEU A 419 -15.06 -18.58 0.67
C LEU A 419 -14.33 -17.26 0.42
N ASN A 420 -14.61 -16.24 1.23
CA ASN A 420 -13.97 -14.93 1.11
C ASN A 420 -12.45 -15.10 1.28
N ARG A 421 -11.69 -14.96 0.19
CA ARG A 421 -10.23 -15.20 0.10
C ARG A 421 -9.40 -14.28 1.03
N TYR A 422 -10.04 -13.28 1.64
CA TYR A 422 -9.41 -12.30 2.56
C TYR A 422 -9.82 -12.45 4.03
N MET A 423 -10.57 -13.50 4.37
CA MET A 423 -10.58 -13.98 5.74
C MET A 423 -9.18 -14.56 6.01
N GLY A 424 -8.42 -13.89 6.88
CA GLY A 424 -7.03 -14.24 7.17
C GLY A 424 -6.87 -15.70 7.61
N PRO A 425 -5.62 -16.21 7.64
CA PRO A 425 -5.33 -17.61 8.00
C PRO A 425 -5.97 -18.09 9.31
N ASP A 426 -6.35 -17.16 10.19
CA ASP A 426 -7.11 -17.41 11.42
C ASP A 426 -8.54 -17.96 11.21
N HIS A 427 -9.01 -18.12 9.96
CA HIS A 427 -10.35 -18.61 9.64
C HIS A 427 -10.40 -19.98 8.93
N GLY A 428 -9.32 -20.78 9.02
CA GLY A 428 -9.38 -22.25 8.93
C GLY A 428 -9.92 -22.89 7.64
N GLY A 429 -10.05 -22.15 6.54
CA GLY A 429 -10.57 -22.65 5.27
C GLY A 429 -9.46 -23.05 4.30
N ILE A 430 -9.36 -24.33 3.95
CA ILE A 430 -8.53 -24.81 2.82
C ILE A 430 -9.13 -24.22 1.53
N VAL A 431 -8.39 -23.32 0.88
CA VAL A 431 -8.74 -22.80 -0.45
C VAL A 431 -8.53 -23.92 -1.47
N LYS A 432 -9.60 -24.38 -2.11
CA LYS A 432 -9.55 -25.33 -3.22
C LYS A 432 -9.40 -24.56 -4.53
N ASP A 433 -8.30 -24.83 -5.23
CA ASP A 433 -7.78 -24.15 -6.43
C ASP A 433 -8.54 -24.47 -7.74
N TRP A 434 -9.86 -24.60 -7.67
CA TRP A 434 -10.69 -25.09 -8.79
C TRP A 434 -11.62 -24.02 -9.39
N ASP A 435 -11.25 -22.73 -9.38
CA ASP A 435 -12.03 -21.71 -10.07
C ASP A 435 -11.41 -21.26 -11.41
N ASP A 436 -12.26 -21.13 -12.43
CA ASP A 436 -11.89 -20.69 -13.78
C ASP A 436 -11.74 -19.15 -13.89
N PHE A 437 -11.60 -18.47 -12.75
CA PHE A 437 -11.39 -17.02 -12.71
C PHE A 437 -9.89 -16.73 -12.76
N ASP A 438 -9.51 -15.84 -13.67
CA ASP A 438 -8.12 -15.39 -13.77
C ASP A 438 -7.91 -14.23 -12.79
N TYR A 439 -7.58 -14.57 -11.55
CA TYR A 439 -7.10 -13.61 -10.56
C TYR A 439 -5.62 -13.37 -10.84
N GLU A 440 -5.28 -12.25 -11.48
CA GLU A 440 -3.88 -11.90 -11.70
C GLU A 440 -3.17 -11.64 -10.36
N ASP A 441 -2.04 -12.32 -10.12
CA ASP A 441 -1.07 -12.07 -9.05
C ASP A 441 -0.10 -10.93 -9.44
N ASP A 442 -0.65 -9.76 -9.74
CA ASP A 442 0.08 -8.56 -10.21
C ASP A 442 0.36 -7.53 -9.10
#